data_AF-K8XBC3-F1
#
_entry.id   AF-K8XBC3-F1
#
_cell.length_a   1.000
_cell.length_b   1.000
_cell.length_c   1.000
_cell.angle_alpha   90.00
_cell.angle_beta   90.00
_cell.angle_gamma   90.00
#
_symmetry.space_group_name_H-M   'P 1'
#
loop_
_entity.id
_entity.type
_entity.pdbx_description
1 polymer ?
#
loop_
_entity_poly.entity_id
_entity_poly.type
_entity_poly.pdbx_seq_one_letter_code
_entity_poly.pdbx_strand_id
1 'polypeptide(L)'
;MLEWPIADRWEEGVGRLLDYVDHHGHARVPRSYTIDGYRLGKWVNRQRSRRRAGTLDPDRERRLQDVPGWTWAARADKWEDGFGRLLDYVEHHGHARVPRSYTIDGYRLGTWIDRQRRRRIAGTVDPDCERRLEELPGWTWKASSST
;
A
#
# COMPACT_ATOMS: atom_id res chain seq x y z
N MET A 1 -29.65 23.11 8.78
CA MET A 1 -28.90 21.91 9.18
C MET A 1 -28.65 21.15 7.89
N LEU A 2 -27.48 21.32 7.26
CA LEU A 2 -27.21 20.76 5.93
C LEU A 2 -26.61 19.36 6.08
N GLU A 3 -27.38 18.36 5.70
CA GLU A 3 -26.92 17.00 5.51
C GLU A 3 -26.03 16.95 4.26
N TRP A 4 -24.71 16.86 4.46
CA TRP A 4 -23.78 16.68 3.35
C TRP A 4 -23.95 15.27 2.75
N PRO A 5 -24.18 15.13 1.43
CA PRO A 5 -24.45 13.84 0.82
C PRO A 5 -23.21 12.96 0.80
N ILE A 6 -23.42 11.64 0.93
CA ILE A 6 -22.38 10.59 0.89
C ILE A 6 -21.54 10.64 -0.41
N ALA A 7 -22.01 11.35 -1.44
CA ALA A 7 -21.32 11.61 -2.69
C ALA A 7 -19.93 12.23 -2.47
N ASP A 8 -19.81 13.25 -1.61
CA ASP A 8 -18.57 14.01 -1.49
C ASP A 8 -17.40 13.13 -1.05
N ARG A 9 -17.57 12.31 -0.01
CA ARG A 9 -16.48 11.45 0.50
C ARG A 9 -16.02 10.37 -0.48
N TRP A 10 -16.88 9.96 -1.41
CA TRP A 10 -16.50 8.99 -2.42
C TRP A 10 -15.77 9.67 -3.57
N GLU A 11 -16.25 10.82 -4.04
CA GLU A 11 -15.56 11.64 -5.03
C GLU A 11 -14.18 12.10 -4.54
N GLU A 12 -14.09 12.52 -3.27
CA GLU A 12 -12.84 12.88 -2.59
C GLU A 12 -11.84 11.72 -2.55
N GLY A 13 -12.34 10.48 -2.46
CA GLY A 13 -11.53 9.28 -2.47
C GLY A 13 -11.03 8.92 -3.87
N VAL A 14 -11.85 9.12 -4.90
CA VAL A 14 -11.43 8.96 -6.30
C VAL A 14 -10.41 10.01 -6.69
N GLY A 15 -10.62 11.28 -6.35
CA GLY A 15 -9.66 12.35 -6.61
C GLY A 15 -8.27 12.03 -6.05
N ARG A 16 -8.21 11.67 -4.77
CA ARG A 16 -6.93 11.27 -4.14
C ARG A 16 -6.33 9.99 -4.69
N LEU A 17 -7.16 9.06 -5.17
CA LEU A 17 -6.65 7.87 -5.85
C LEU A 17 -6.01 8.23 -7.19
N LEU A 18 -6.60 9.15 -7.94
CA LEU A 18 -6.02 9.65 -9.18
C LEU A 18 -4.72 10.42 -8.92
N ASP A 19 -4.68 11.28 -7.91
CA ASP A 19 -3.45 11.97 -7.51
C ASP A 19 -2.37 10.95 -7.12
N TYR A 20 -2.72 9.92 -6.34
CA TYR A 20 -1.80 8.85 -6.01
C TYR A 20 -1.27 8.14 -7.27
N VAL A 21 -2.13 7.84 -8.23
CA VAL A 21 -1.74 7.21 -9.50
C VAL A 21 -0.82 8.11 -10.31
N ASP A 22 -1.05 9.42 -10.33
CA ASP A 22 -0.18 10.39 -11.01
C ASP A 22 1.24 10.40 -10.41
N HIS A 23 1.35 10.41 -9.07
CA HIS A 23 2.64 10.46 -8.39
C HIS A 23 3.38 9.12 -8.39
N HIS A 24 2.66 7.98 -8.38
CA HIS A 24 3.24 6.65 -8.20
C HIS A 24 3.17 5.76 -9.45
N GLY A 25 2.43 6.15 -10.48
CA GLY A 25 2.23 5.39 -11.71
C GLY A 25 1.31 4.17 -11.58
N HIS A 26 0.70 3.95 -10.40
CA HIS A 26 -0.16 2.78 -10.14
C HIS A 26 -1.20 3.03 -9.05
N ALA A 27 -2.30 2.28 -9.03
CA ALA A 27 -3.35 2.39 -8.01
C ALA A 27 -3.18 1.39 -6.84
N ARG A 28 -1.96 0.91 -6.61
CA ARG A 28 -1.62 -0.01 -5.51
C ARG A 28 -1.35 0.77 -4.22
N VAL A 29 -2.41 1.33 -3.64
CA VAL A 29 -2.30 2.13 -2.40
C VAL A 29 -2.09 1.21 -1.19
N PRO A 30 -1.04 1.42 -0.36
CA PRO A 30 -0.87 0.76 0.94
C PRO A 30 -2.06 0.98 1.86
N ARG A 31 -2.49 -0.05 2.62
CA ARG A 31 -3.64 0.08 3.53
C ARG A 31 -3.43 1.13 4.63
N SER A 32 -2.18 1.35 5.07
CA SER A 32 -1.84 2.40 6.05
C SER A 32 -1.76 3.80 5.43
N TYR A 33 -1.66 3.91 4.11
CA TYR A 33 -1.43 5.17 3.42
C TYR A 33 -2.52 6.19 3.77
N THR A 34 -2.05 7.31 4.32
CA THR A 34 -2.85 8.44 4.75
C THR A 34 -2.21 9.70 4.18
N ILE A 35 -3.01 10.58 3.59
CA ILE A 35 -2.58 11.86 3.05
C ILE A 35 -3.51 12.95 3.56
N ASP A 36 -2.95 13.99 4.17
CA ASP A 36 -3.69 15.11 4.78
C ASP A 36 -4.83 14.64 5.71
N GLY A 37 -4.55 13.62 6.52
CA GLY A 37 -5.54 13.00 7.43
C GLY A 37 -6.55 12.08 6.75
N TYR A 38 -6.59 12.02 5.42
CA TYR A 38 -7.44 11.10 4.65
C TYR A 38 -6.81 9.73 4.51
N ARG A 39 -7.48 8.70 5.06
CA ARG A 39 -7.00 7.31 5.06
C ARG A 39 -7.29 6.61 3.73
N LEU A 40 -6.66 7.05 2.64
CA LEU A 40 -6.90 6.57 1.28
C LEU A 40 -6.70 5.05 1.16
N GLY A 41 -5.70 4.49 1.84
CA GLY A 41 -5.48 3.04 1.89
C GLY A 41 -6.68 2.26 2.41
N LYS A 42 -7.31 2.74 3.49
CA LYS A 42 -8.54 2.14 4.04
C LYS A 42 -9.71 2.31 3.08
N TRP A 43 -9.81 3.47 2.43
CA TRP A 43 -10.87 3.73 1.45
C TRP A 43 -10.79 2.77 0.24
N VAL A 44 -9.61 2.59 -0.35
CA VAL A 44 -9.36 1.66 -1.46
C VAL A 44 -9.72 0.23 -1.05
N ASN A 45 -9.25 -0.21 0.11
CA ASN A 45 -9.54 -1.55 0.63
C ASN A 45 -11.05 -1.77 0.86
N ARG A 46 -11.77 -0.73 1.31
CA ARG A 46 -13.23 -0.78 1.46
C ARG A 46 -13.93 -1.00 0.11
N GLN A 47 -13.49 -0.34 -0.97
CA GLN A 47 -14.07 -0.55 -2.30
C GLN A 47 -13.85 -1.98 -2.80
N ARG A 48 -12.61 -2.48 -2.68
CA ARG A 48 -12.27 -3.89 -3.02
C ARG A 48 -13.10 -4.89 -2.23
N SER A 49 -13.34 -4.62 -0.94
CA SER A 49 -14.14 -5.48 -0.06
C SER A 49 -15.62 -5.46 -0.43
N ARG A 50 -16.19 -4.28 -0.70
CA ARG A 50 -17.59 -4.13 -1.15
C ARG A 50 -17.85 -4.84 -2.48
N ARG A 51 -16.91 -4.74 -3.42
CA ARG A 51 -16.97 -5.45 -4.70
C ARG A 51 -16.98 -6.98 -4.50
N ARG A 52 -16.09 -7.51 -3.65
CA ARG A 52 -16.09 -8.95 -3.31
C ARG A 52 -17.39 -9.41 -2.65
N ALA A 53 -18.01 -8.54 -1.86
CA ALA A 53 -19.30 -8.81 -1.23
C ALA A 53 -20.51 -8.59 -2.17
N GLY A 54 -20.30 -8.15 -3.42
CA GLY A 54 -21.39 -7.84 -4.36
C GLY A 54 -22.24 -6.63 -3.96
N THR A 55 -21.72 -5.75 -3.10
CA THR A 55 -22.44 -4.58 -2.55
C THR A 55 -21.89 -3.24 -3.06
N LEU A 56 -20.92 -3.27 -3.97
CA LEU A 56 -20.43 -2.06 -4.62
C LEU A 56 -21.41 -1.65 -5.71
N ASP A 57 -21.77 -0.38 -5.72
CA ASP A 57 -22.58 0.21 -6.78
C ASP A 57 -21.91 0.00 -8.15
N PRO A 58 -22.65 -0.43 -9.20
CA PRO A 58 -22.08 -0.73 -10.51
C PRO A 58 -21.36 0.45 -11.17
N ASP A 59 -21.87 1.68 -11.01
CA ASP A 59 -21.21 2.86 -11.57
C ASP A 59 -19.91 3.16 -10.85
N ARG A 60 -19.84 2.93 -9.53
CA ARG A 60 -18.60 3.05 -8.75
C ARG A 60 -17.59 1.96 -9.11
N GLU A 61 -18.04 0.73 -9.38
CA GLU A 61 -17.16 -0.34 -9.86
C GLU A 61 -16.53 0.03 -11.21
N ARG A 62 -17.35 0.48 -12.17
CA ARG A 62 -16.88 0.94 -13.49
C ARG A 62 -15.86 2.07 -13.36
N ARG A 63 -16.17 3.12 -12.59
CA ARG A 63 -15.26 4.26 -12.42
C ARG A 63 -13.92 3.88 -11.78
N LEU A 64 -13.90 2.95 -10.85
CA LEU A 64 -12.65 2.45 -10.27
C LEU A 64 -11.87 1.58 -11.26
N GLN A 65 -12.56 0.84 -12.11
CA GLN A 65 -11.95 0.00 -13.14
C GLN A 65 -11.24 0.83 -14.21
N ASP A 66 -11.71 2.06 -14.45
CA ASP A 66 -11.10 3.00 -15.39
C ASP A 66 -9.85 3.71 -14.83
N VAL A 67 -9.54 3.55 -13.54
CA VAL A 67 -8.35 4.14 -12.92
C VAL A 67 -7.08 3.40 -13.40
N PRO A 68 -6.06 4.10 -13.94
CA PRO A 68 -4.84 3.47 -14.39
C PRO A 68 -4.14 2.65 -13.29
N GLY A 69 -3.75 1.42 -13.62
CA GLY A 69 -3.10 0.51 -12.67
C GLY A 69 -4.01 -0.01 -11.55
N TRP A 70 -5.34 0.17 -11.66
CA TRP A 70 -6.30 -0.43 -10.73
C TRP A 70 -6.37 -1.95 -10.88
N THR A 71 -6.48 -2.63 -9.74
CA THR A 71 -6.74 -4.06 -9.68
C THR A 71 -7.64 -4.40 -8.50
N TRP A 72 -8.53 -5.36 -8.72
CA TRP A 72 -9.35 -5.96 -7.68
C TRP A 72 -8.61 -7.03 -6.86
N ALA A 73 -7.42 -7.45 -7.31
CA ALA A 73 -6.68 -8.58 -6.75
C ALA A 73 -6.05 -8.28 -5.38
N ALA A 74 -6.41 -9.10 -4.38
CA ALA A 74 -5.94 -8.98 -3.00
C ALA A 74 -4.43 -9.22 -2.77
N ARG A 75 -3.71 -9.71 -3.79
CA ARG A 75 -2.27 -10.02 -3.66
C ARG A 75 -1.40 -8.77 -3.69
N ALA A 76 -1.80 -7.74 -4.44
CA ALA A 76 -1.19 -6.41 -4.37
C ALA A 76 -1.31 -5.87 -2.94
N ASP A 77 -2.51 -5.99 -2.33
CA ASP A 77 -2.80 -5.51 -0.97
C ASP A 77 -1.79 -6.02 0.08
N LYS A 78 -1.33 -7.27 0.01
CA LYS A 78 -0.42 -7.83 1.03
C LYS A 78 1.02 -7.34 0.93
N TRP A 79 1.51 -7.03 -0.28
CA TRP A 79 2.84 -6.45 -0.42
C TRP A 79 2.79 -4.99 0.01
N GLU A 80 1.78 -4.26 -0.45
CA GLU A 80 1.55 -2.87 -0.09
C GLU A 80 1.37 -2.68 1.42
N ASP A 81 0.70 -3.60 2.12
CA ASP A 81 0.58 -3.57 3.58
C ASP A 81 1.93 -3.66 4.30
N GLY A 82 2.84 -4.49 3.81
CA GLY A 82 4.18 -4.60 4.37
C GLY A 82 5.04 -3.40 4.03
N PHE A 83 4.91 -2.89 2.80
CA PHE A 83 5.62 -1.69 2.35
C PHE A 83 5.17 -0.44 3.10
N GLY A 84 3.86 -0.25 3.30
CA GLY A 84 3.33 0.85 4.10
C GLY A 84 3.86 0.85 5.53
N ARG A 85 3.93 -0.32 6.17
CA ARG A 85 4.54 -0.44 7.52
C ARG A 85 6.04 -0.16 7.54
N LEU A 86 6.73 -0.44 6.42
CA LEU A 86 8.14 -0.09 6.27
C LEU A 86 8.32 1.41 6.09
N LEU A 87 7.44 2.09 5.35
CA LEU A 87 7.41 3.55 5.27
C LEU A 87 7.20 4.17 6.66
N ASP A 88 6.21 3.71 7.42
CA ASP A 88 5.96 4.18 8.79
C ASP A 88 7.22 3.97 9.66
N TYR A 89 7.88 2.81 9.54
CA TYR A 89 9.14 2.57 10.25
C TYR A 89 10.24 3.56 9.86
N VAL A 90 10.41 3.80 8.55
CA VAL A 90 11.40 4.75 8.01
C VAL A 90 11.11 6.17 8.49
N GLU A 91 9.86 6.59 8.51
CA GLU A 91 9.46 7.91 9.01
C GLU A 91 9.86 8.08 10.48
N HIS A 92 9.64 7.05 11.32
CA HIS A 92 9.98 7.11 12.73
C HIS A 92 11.46 6.92 13.06
N HIS A 93 12.22 6.18 12.24
CA HIS A 93 13.61 5.79 12.55
C HIS A 93 14.65 6.42 11.61
N GLY A 94 14.21 7.10 10.55
CA GLY A 94 15.06 7.69 9.51
C GLY A 94 15.71 6.67 8.55
N HIS A 95 15.45 5.37 8.71
CA HIS A 95 16.07 4.34 7.86
C HIS A 95 15.24 3.05 7.75
N ALA A 96 15.46 2.27 6.70
CA ALA A 96 14.80 0.99 6.44
C ALA A 96 15.53 -0.24 7.04
N ARG A 97 16.51 -0.02 7.94
CA ARG A 97 17.22 -1.10 8.66
C ARG A 97 16.37 -1.66 9.80
N VAL A 98 15.39 -2.47 9.44
CA VAL A 98 14.47 -3.12 10.39
C VAL A 98 15.10 -4.42 10.91
N PRO A 99 15.15 -4.66 12.24
CA PRO A 99 15.57 -5.94 12.80
C PRO A 99 14.70 -7.11 12.35
N ARG A 100 15.28 -8.29 12.17
CA ARG A 100 14.54 -9.49 11.73
C ARG A 100 13.39 -9.88 12.67
N SER A 101 13.56 -9.64 13.97
CA SER A 101 12.56 -9.91 15.01
C SER A 101 11.48 -8.83 15.12
N TYR A 102 11.64 -7.68 14.46
CA TYR A 102 10.75 -6.54 14.61
C TYR A 102 9.32 -6.89 14.18
N THR A 103 8.39 -6.59 15.10
CA THR A 103 6.96 -6.85 14.97
C THR A 103 6.22 -5.59 15.40
N ILE A 104 5.21 -5.18 14.63
CA ILE A 104 4.36 -4.02 14.92
C ILE A 104 2.89 -4.43 14.82
N ASP A 105 2.13 -4.28 15.90
CA ASP A 105 0.72 -4.70 16.00
C ASP A 105 0.47 -6.14 15.51
N GLY A 106 1.33 -7.07 15.94
CA GLY A 106 1.28 -8.48 15.52
C GLY A 106 1.78 -8.75 14.09
N TYR A 107 2.15 -7.72 13.31
CA TYR A 107 2.72 -7.87 11.98
C TYR A 107 4.24 -8.02 12.04
N ARG A 108 4.77 -9.17 11.60
CA ARG A 108 6.20 -9.49 11.59
C ARG A 108 6.92 -8.82 10.43
N LEU A 109 7.15 -7.51 10.52
CA LEU A 109 7.75 -6.71 9.44
C LEU A 109 9.16 -7.18 9.08
N GLY A 110 10.00 -7.55 10.06
CA GLY A 110 11.32 -8.12 9.78
C GLY A 110 11.25 -9.42 8.96
N THR A 111 10.24 -10.27 9.21
CA THR A 111 10.00 -11.48 8.41
C THR A 111 9.51 -11.15 6.99
N TRP A 112 8.69 -10.11 6.84
CA TRP A 112 8.24 -9.65 5.51
C TRP A 112 9.41 -9.13 4.67
N ILE A 113 10.36 -8.40 5.27
CA ILE A 113 11.59 -7.92 4.60
C ILE A 113 12.46 -9.08 4.14
N ASP A 114 12.69 -10.07 5.00
CA ASP A 114 13.43 -11.29 4.64
C ASP A 114 12.79 -12.01 3.43
N ARG A 115 11.46 -12.00 3.35
CA ARG A 115 10.75 -12.57 2.19
C ARG A 115 11.05 -11.80 0.91
N GLN A 116 11.15 -10.47 0.95
CA GLN A 116 11.51 -9.69 -0.24
C GLN A 116 12.93 -9.99 -0.69
N ARG A 117 13.89 -10.07 0.25
CA ARG A 117 15.29 -10.44 -0.03
C ARG A 117 15.39 -11.82 -0.70
N ARG A 118 14.65 -12.82 -0.19
CA ARG A 118 14.59 -14.16 -0.80
C ARG A 118 13.97 -14.16 -2.21
N ARG A 119 12.91 -13.39 -2.42
CA ARG A 119 12.28 -13.25 -3.75
C ARG A 119 13.20 -12.60 -4.77
N ARG A 120 14.00 -11.62 -4.36
CA ARG A 120 15.03 -11.00 -5.19
C ARG A 120 16.09 -12.01 -5.61
N ILE A 121 16.64 -12.79 -4.68
CA ILE A 121 17.61 -13.86 -4.99
C ILE A 121 17.01 -14.89 -5.96
N ALA A 122 15.73 -15.22 -5.78
CA ALA A 122 15.01 -16.14 -6.67
C ALA A 122 14.60 -15.53 -8.02
N GLY A 123 14.86 -14.24 -8.28
CA GLY A 123 14.46 -13.55 -9.51
C GLY A 123 12.94 -13.37 -9.69
N THR A 124 12.17 -13.39 -8.60
CA THR A 124 10.69 -13.35 -8.61
C THR A 124 10.11 -12.08 -7.98
N VAL A 125 10.93 -11.07 -7.73
CA VAL A 125 10.46 -9.77 -7.26
C VAL A 125 9.89 -8.99 -8.45
N ASP A 126 8.75 -8.35 -8.25
CA ASP A 126 8.20 -7.42 -9.23
C ASP A 126 9.15 -6.21 -9.34
N PRO A 127 9.50 -5.73 -10.57
CA PRO A 127 10.44 -4.63 -10.75
C PRO A 127 10.03 -3.33 -10.03
N ASP A 128 8.72 -3.05 -9.94
CA ASP A 128 8.21 -1.88 -9.22
C ASP A 128 8.43 -2.03 -7.71
N CYS A 129 8.19 -3.23 -7.18
CA CYS A 129 8.44 -3.53 -5.77
C CYS A 129 9.92 -3.39 -5.40
N GLU A 130 10.81 -3.80 -6.30
CA GLU A 130 12.26 -3.63 -6.12
C GLU A 130 12.66 -2.16 -6.08
N ARG A 131 12.29 -1.39 -7.10
CA ARG A 131 12.59 0.05 -7.19
C ARG A 131 12.14 0.79 -5.93
N ARG A 132 10.90 0.55 -5.49
CA ARG A 132 10.31 1.20 -4.31
C ARG A 132 11.02 0.87 -3.01
N LEU A 133 11.59 -0.33 -2.88
CA LEU A 133 12.40 -0.70 -1.71
C LEU A 133 13.77 -0.02 -1.77
N GLU A 134 14.39 0.06 -2.94
CA GLU A 134 15.70 0.69 -3.15
C GLU A 134 15.69 2.21 -2.94
N GLU A 135 14.56 2.86 -3.15
CA GLU A 135 14.36 4.29 -2.87
C GLU A 135 14.35 4.63 -1.36
N LEU A 136 14.19 3.63 -0.49
CA LEU A 136 14.13 3.88 0.96
C LEU A 136 15.52 4.14 1.56
N PRO A 137 15.67 5.17 2.43
CA PRO A 137 16.94 5.48 3.06
C PRO A 137 17.44 4.30 3.90
N GLY A 138 18.68 3.88 3.65
CA GLY A 138 19.31 2.78 4.39
C GLY A 138 18.77 1.39 4.07
N TRP A 139 17.97 1.22 3.01
CA TRP A 139 17.60 -0.11 2.50
C TRP A 139 18.82 -0.90 2.07
N THR A 140 18.79 -2.21 2.32
CA THR A 140 19.81 -3.14 1.81
C THR A 140 19.22 -4.52 1.57
N TRP A 141 19.57 -5.07 0.40
CA TRP A 141 19.27 -6.44 0.01
C TRP A 141 20.09 -7.47 0.81
N LYS A 142 21.23 -7.05 1.38
CA LYS A 142 22.00 -7.90 2.29
C LYS A 142 21.26 -8.02 3.62
N ALA A 143 21.24 -9.22 4.20
CA ALA A 143 20.73 -9.39 5.55
C ALA A 143 21.58 -8.53 6.50
N SER A 144 20.95 -7.61 7.22
CA SER A 144 21.62 -6.88 8.29
C SER A 144 21.96 -7.91 9.36
N SER A 145 23.24 -8.25 9.49
CA SER A 145 23.76 -9.01 10.62
C SER A 145 23.36 -8.24 11.89
N SER A 146 22.43 -8.78 12.66
CA SER A 146 22.21 -8.27 14.02
C SER A 146 23.34 -8.87 14.85
N THR A 147 24.35 -8.05 15.16
CA THR A 147 25.26 -8.28 16.29
C THR A 147 24.64 -7.63 17.50
#